data_AF-A0A1I5BF00-F1
#
_entry.id   AF-A0A1I5BF00-F1
#
_cell.length_a   1.000
_cell.length_b   1.000
_cell.length_c   1.000
_cell.angle_alpha   90.00
_cell.angle_beta   90.00
_cell.angle_gamma   90.00
#
_symmetry.space_group_name_H-M   'P 1'
#
loop_
_entity.id
_entity.type
_entity.pdbx_description
1 polymer ?
#
loop_
_entity_poly.entity_id
_entity_poly.type
_entity_poly.pdbx_seq_one_letter_code
_entity_poly.pdbx_strand_id
1 'polypeptide(L)'
;MYPVGMRKAYVSDISREVFKEIAPLLLSGRKCTQPRKVDVYEMFCVLLYLLKSGCQWDMLPSDFPCKSTVYYYFKLWKEKPSETEPSLLEQALKKCGWQGPYQPWSERHHDLHDR
;
A
#
# COMPACT_ATOMS: atom_id res chain seq x y z
N MET A 1 -2.37 2.94 20.39
CA MET A 1 -1.05 2.55 19.88
C MET A 1 -1.17 1.10 19.47
N TYR A 2 -0.94 0.77 18.20
CA TYR A 2 -0.95 -0.63 17.78
C TYR A 2 0.34 -1.27 18.30
N PRO A 3 0.29 -2.41 19.01
CA PRO A 3 1.50 -3.09 19.43
C PRO A 3 2.33 -3.44 18.20
N VAL A 4 3.54 -2.91 18.14
CA VAL A 4 4.57 -3.30 17.17
C VAL A 4 5.05 -4.68 17.63
N GLY A 5 4.31 -5.73 17.27
CA GLY A 5 4.67 -7.07 17.72
C GLY A 5 3.66 -8.14 17.31
N MET A 6 4.11 -9.03 16.43
CA MET A 6 3.46 -10.28 15.97
C MET A 6 2.45 -10.17 14.82
N ARG A 7 2.73 -9.37 13.78
CA ARG A 7 2.17 -9.68 12.46
C ARG A 7 2.92 -10.90 11.90
N LYS A 8 2.19 -11.82 11.26
CA LYS A 8 2.83 -12.92 10.52
C LYS A 8 3.66 -12.31 9.38
N ALA A 9 4.84 -12.86 9.11
CA ALA A 9 5.58 -12.49 7.91
C ALA A 9 4.87 -13.11 6.70
N TYR A 10 4.59 -12.31 5.68
CA TYR A 10 3.98 -12.77 4.44
C TYR A 10 5.04 -12.77 3.34
N VAL A 11 4.89 -13.66 2.36
CA VAL A 11 5.80 -13.76 1.19
C VAL A 11 5.79 -12.47 0.35
N SER A 12 4.75 -11.65 0.47
CA SER A 12 4.64 -10.33 -0.15
C SER A 12 5.44 -9.23 0.55
N ASP A 13 5.93 -9.47 1.76
CA ASP A 13 6.64 -8.47 2.53
C ASP A 13 8.03 -8.21 1.95
N ILE A 14 8.44 -6.94 1.98
CA ILE A 14 9.80 -6.54 1.59
C ILE A 14 10.68 -6.39 2.83
N SER A 15 11.99 -6.51 2.64
CA SER A 15 12.94 -6.29 3.74
C SER A 15 12.86 -4.85 4.24
N ARG A 16 13.14 -4.66 5.54
CA ARG A 16 13.13 -3.32 6.14
C ARG A 16 14.22 -2.43 5.54
N GLU A 17 15.29 -3.01 5.04
CA GLU A 17 16.39 -2.33 4.35
C GLU A 17 15.92 -1.70 3.04
N VAL A 18 15.25 -2.49 2.19
CA VAL A 18 14.63 -1.96 0.95
C VAL A 18 13.56 -0.94 1.29
N PHE A 19 12.77 -1.18 2.36
CA PHE A 19 11.77 -0.23 2.80
C PHE A 19 12.37 1.13 3.20
N LYS A 20 13.54 1.17 3.86
CA LYS A 20 14.19 2.42 4.27
C LYS A 20 14.49 3.34 3.09
N GLU A 21 14.76 2.79 1.90
CA GLU A 21 15.02 3.58 0.69
C GLU A 21 13.75 4.19 0.09
N ILE A 22 12.61 3.49 0.19
CA ILE A 22 11.31 3.98 -0.32
C ILE A 22 10.52 4.77 0.72
N ALA A 23 10.81 4.61 2.01
CA ALA A 23 10.08 5.26 3.09
C ALA A 23 10.02 6.79 2.94
N PRO A 24 11.11 7.51 2.62
CA PRO A 24 11.06 8.97 2.43
C PRO A 24 10.06 9.40 1.34
N LEU A 25 9.93 8.61 0.28
CA LEU A 25 8.99 8.85 -0.81
C LEU A 25 7.54 8.64 -0.36
N LEU A 26 7.26 7.57 0.37
CA LEU A 26 5.90 7.33 0.90
C LEU A 26 5.52 8.35 1.98
N LEU A 27 6.50 8.82 2.74
CA LEU A 27 6.34 9.85 3.76
C LEU A 27 6.19 11.26 3.15
N SER A 28 6.65 11.52 1.93
CA SER A 28 6.49 12.84 1.29
C SER A 28 5.04 13.10 0.82
N GLY A 29 4.26 12.04 0.58
CA GLY A 29 2.87 12.16 0.12
C GLY A 29 1.92 12.84 1.09
N ARG A 30 2.23 12.86 2.40
CA ARG A 30 1.40 13.56 3.40
C ARG A 30 2.16 14.76 3.96
N LYS A 31 1.67 15.97 3.66
CA LYS A 31 2.02 17.16 4.44
C LYS A 31 1.28 17.11 5.77
N CYS A 32 1.91 16.61 6.83
CA CYS A 32 1.30 16.60 8.16
C CYS A 32 2.24 17.24 9.18
N THR A 33 1.71 18.20 9.92
CA THR A 33 2.36 18.86 11.05
C THR A 33 2.29 18.03 12.34
N GLN A 34 1.48 16.97 12.37
CA GLN A 34 1.33 16.08 13.52
C GLN A 34 2.19 14.81 13.34
N PRO A 35 2.90 14.35 14.40
CA PRO A 35 3.65 13.10 14.36
C PRO A 35 2.75 11.92 13.98
N ARG A 36 3.22 11.10 13.03
CA ARG A 36 2.51 9.91 12.56
C ARG A 36 2.45 8.88 13.69
N LYS A 37 1.24 8.48 14.06
CA LYS A 37 0.99 7.38 15.02
C LYS A 37 0.90 6.00 14.33
N VAL A 38 1.13 5.95 13.03
CA VAL A 38 0.91 4.78 12.16
C VAL A 38 2.25 4.33 11.59
N ASP A 39 2.52 3.03 11.62
CA ASP A 39 3.67 2.44 10.96
C ASP A 39 3.43 2.35 9.44
N VAL A 40 4.19 3.14 8.68
CA VAL A 40 4.08 3.20 7.22
C VAL A 40 4.58 1.92 6.56
N TYR A 41 5.49 1.18 7.21
CA TYR A 41 5.95 -0.12 6.73
C TYR A 41 4.80 -1.12 6.68
N GLU A 42 4.02 -1.21 7.76
CA GLU A 42 2.87 -2.12 7.83
C GLU A 42 1.83 -1.76 6.76
N MET A 43 1.55 -0.47 6.58
CA MET A 43 0.64 0.02 5.53
C MET A 43 1.09 -0.43 4.14
N PHE A 44 2.38 -0.27 3.84
CA PHE A 44 2.93 -0.66 2.54
C PHE A 44 2.92 -2.19 2.36
N CYS A 45 3.26 -2.96 3.39
CA CYS A 45 3.20 -4.43 3.34
C CYS A 45 1.78 -4.96 3.08
N VAL A 46 0.75 -4.33 3.66
CA VAL A 46 -0.66 -4.68 3.36
C VAL A 46 -0.98 -4.44 1.88
N LEU A 47 -0.52 -3.32 1.31
CA LEU A 47 -0.73 -3.04 -0.11
C LEU A 47 -0.02 -4.04 -1.00
N LEU A 48 1.22 -4.42 -0.67
CA LEU A 48 1.93 -5.47 -1.40
C LEU A 48 1.20 -6.81 -1.32
N TYR A 49 0.65 -7.15 -0.15
CA TYR A 49 -0.17 -8.36 0.01
C TYR A 49 -1.41 -8.33 -0.89
N LEU A 50 -2.15 -7.21 -0.92
CA LEU A 50 -3.30 -7.03 -1.81
C LEU A 50 -2.92 -7.12 -3.29
N LEU A 51 -1.83 -6.48 -3.69
CA LEU A 51 -1.35 -6.51 -5.08
C LEU A 51 -0.86 -7.90 -5.47
N LYS A 52 -0.26 -8.66 -4.54
CA LYS A 52 0.24 -10.02 -4.80
C LYS A 52 -0.88 -11.03 -4.93
N SER A 53 -1.82 -10.99 -3.98
CA SER A 53 -2.91 -11.95 -3.87
C SER A 53 -4.07 -11.62 -4.79
N GLY A 54 -4.26 -10.34 -5.12
CA GLY A 54 -5.45 -9.84 -5.81
C GLY A 54 -6.74 -10.00 -4.99
N CYS A 55 -6.66 -10.23 -3.68
CA CYS A 55 -7.84 -10.43 -2.84
C CYS A 55 -8.61 -9.13 -2.61
N GLN A 56 -9.90 -9.26 -2.29
CA GLN A 56 -10.74 -8.12 -1.91
C GLN A 56 -10.29 -7.54 -0.57
N TRP A 57 -10.53 -6.24 -0.35
CA TRP A 57 -10.21 -5.55 0.91
C TRP A 57 -10.84 -6.24 2.13
N ASP A 58 -12.04 -6.79 1.97
CA ASP A 58 -12.72 -7.48 3.07
C ASP A 58 -12.06 -8.78 3.48
N MET A 59 -11.33 -9.42 2.56
CA MET A 59 -10.58 -10.66 2.76
C MET A 59 -9.18 -10.43 3.34
N LEU A 60 -8.84 -9.19 3.72
CA LEU A 60 -7.59 -8.92 4.41
C LEU A 60 -7.53 -9.68 5.75
N PRO A 61 -6.41 -10.36 6.03
CA PRO A 61 -6.13 -10.94 7.34
C PRO A 61 -6.34 -9.96 8.49
N SER A 62 -6.84 -10.46 9.63
CA SER A 62 -7.19 -9.64 10.81
C SER A 62 -5.97 -9.15 11.60
N ASP A 63 -4.77 -9.68 11.34
CA ASP A 63 -3.50 -9.22 11.91
C ASP A 63 -2.95 -7.96 11.23
N PHE A 64 -3.55 -7.55 10.10
CA PHE A 64 -3.22 -6.28 9.46
C PHE A 64 -3.82 -5.08 10.20
N PRO A 65 -3.18 -3.90 10.10
CA PRO A 65 -3.74 -2.68 10.66
C PRO A 65 -5.08 -2.32 10.00
N CYS A 66 -5.88 -1.49 10.67
CA CYS A 66 -7.24 -1.16 10.26
C CYS A 66 -7.37 -0.81 8.77
N LYS A 67 -8.25 -1.53 8.07
CA LYS A 67 -8.48 -1.42 6.61
C LYS A 67 -8.76 0.01 6.15
N SER A 68 -9.50 0.79 6.94
CA SER A 68 -9.79 2.20 6.67
C SER A 68 -8.53 3.07 6.62
N THR A 69 -7.55 2.79 7.49
CA THR A 69 -6.27 3.50 7.50
C THR A 69 -5.43 3.08 6.30
N VAL A 70 -5.37 1.78 5.98
CA VAL A 70 -4.67 1.28 4.79
C VAL A 70 -5.23 1.91 3.52
N TYR A 71 -6.56 1.97 3.39
CA TYR A 71 -7.24 2.58 2.25
C TYR A 71 -6.95 4.08 2.14
N TYR A 72 -6.90 4.81 3.26
CA TYR A 72 -6.50 6.21 3.26
C TYR A 72 -5.08 6.41 2.67
N TYR A 73 -4.11 5.60 3.12
CA TYR A 73 -2.74 5.67 2.59
C TYR A 73 -2.66 5.23 1.13
N PHE A 74 -3.43 4.20 0.75
CA PHE A 74 -3.54 3.79 -0.66
C PHE A 74 -4.01 4.93 -1.55
N LYS A 75 -5.10 5.61 -1.18
CA LYS A 75 -5.64 6.73 -1.95
C LYS A 75 -4.59 7.85 -2.07
N LEU A 76 -3.92 8.17 -0.97
CA LEU A 76 -2.89 9.20 -0.92
C LEU A 76 -1.70 8.88 -1.84
N TRP A 77 -1.24 7.63 -1.86
CA TRP A 77 -0.08 7.24 -2.69
C TRP A 77 -0.44 6.97 -4.15
N LYS A 78 -1.70 6.65 -4.43
CA LYS A 78 -2.23 6.46 -5.79
C LYS A 78 -2.48 7.80 -6.49
N GLU A 79 -2.73 8.87 -5.75
CA GLU A 79 -2.96 10.19 -6.31
C GLU A 79 -1.75 10.63 -7.16
N LYS A 80 -2.01 10.92 -8.43
CA LYS A 80 -0.99 11.39 -9.37
C LYS A 80 -0.92 12.92 -9.31
N PRO A 81 0.28 13.50 -9.22
CA PRO A 81 0.43 14.95 -9.26
C PRO A 81 0.14 15.53 -10.66
N SER A 82 0.33 14.73 -11.72
CA SER A 82 0.11 15.08 -13.12
C SER A 82 -0.20 13.80 -13.92
N GLU A 83 -0.86 13.91 -15.08
CA GLU A 83 -1.15 12.77 -15.97
C GLU A 83 0.13 12.07 -16.48
N THR A 84 1.23 12.83 -16.60
CA THR A 84 2.51 12.34 -17.13
C THR A 84 3.44 11.77 -16.06
N GLU A 85 3.17 12.06 -14.78
CA GLU A 85 4.04 11.66 -13.68
C GLU A 85 3.50 10.43 -12.95
N PRO A 86 4.37 9.45 -12.61
CA PRO A 86 3.95 8.30 -11.83
C PRO A 86 3.60 8.72 -10.40
N SER A 87 2.54 8.11 -9.87
CA SER A 87 2.14 8.23 -8.47
C SER A 87 3.26 7.76 -7.53
N LEU A 88 3.20 8.19 -6.27
CA LEU A 88 4.17 7.75 -5.25
C LEU A 88 4.17 6.23 -5.08
N LEU A 89 2.99 5.60 -5.24
CA LEU A 89 2.86 4.15 -5.21
C LEU A 89 3.60 3.49 -6.37
N GLU A 90 3.42 3.95 -7.61
CA GLU A 90 4.11 3.42 -8.79
C GLU A 90 5.63 3.58 -8.67
N GLN A 91 6.09 4.73 -8.19
CA GLN A 91 7.51 4.97 -7.95
C GLN A 91 8.09 4.06 -6.85
N ALA A 92 7.35 3.85 -5.76
CA ALA A 92 7.77 2.96 -4.67
C ALA A 92 7.83 1.50 -5.13
N LEU A 93 6.83 1.03 -5.88
CA LEU A 93 6.80 -0.31 -6.47
C LEU A 93 7.98 -0.55 -7.41
N LYS A 94 8.31 0.44 -8.25
CA LYS A 94 9.46 0.39 -9.14
C LYS A 94 10.78 0.27 -8.36
N LYS A 95 10.94 1.06 -7.28
CA LYS A 95 12.15 1.05 -6.44
C LYS A 95 12.32 -0.24 -5.64
N CYS A 96 11.25 -0.86 -5.16
CA CYS A 96 11.34 -2.12 -4.43
C CYS A 96 11.44 -3.36 -5.34
N GLY A 97 11.49 -3.18 -6.66
CA GLY A 97 11.62 -4.27 -7.63
C GLY A 97 10.34 -5.11 -7.79
N TRP A 98 9.18 -4.52 -7.53
CA TRP A 98 7.90 -5.21 -7.67
C TRP A 98 7.65 -5.64 -9.13
N GLN A 99 7.36 -6.93 -9.33
CA GLN A 99 7.12 -7.53 -10.66
C GLN A 99 5.70 -8.07 -10.85
N GLY A 100 4.78 -7.80 -9.91
CA GLY A 100 3.38 -8.22 -10.05
C GLY A 100 2.56 -7.25 -10.92
N PRO A 101 1.46 -7.71 -11.52
CA PRO A 101 0.57 -6.82 -12.29
C PRO A 101 -0.02 -5.74 -11.36
N TYR A 102 0.34 -4.48 -11.59
CA TYR A 102 -0.39 -3.35 -11.02
C TYR A 102 -1.66 -3.15 -11.86
N GLN A 103 -2.63 -4.06 -11.72
CA GLN A 103 -3.98 -3.81 -12.23
C GLN A 103 -4.82 -3.20 -11.12
N PRO A 104 -5.24 -1.93 -11.25
CA PRO A 104 -6.14 -1.30 -10.30
C PRO A 104 -7.38 -2.16 -10.11
N TRP A 105 -7.76 -2.43 -8.87
CA TRP A 105 -9.04 -3.09 -8.55
C TRP A 105 -10.25 -2.36 -9.17
N SER A 106 -10.12 -1.05 -9.45
CA SER A 106 -11.14 -0.27 -10.17
C SER A 106 -11.43 -0.75 -11.59
N GLU A 107 -10.48 -1.39 -12.28
CA GLU A 107 -10.73 -1.97 -13.61
C GLU A 107 -11.44 -3.32 -13.52
N ARG A 108 -11.33 -4.05 -12.40
CA ARG A 108 -12.00 -5.36 -12.22
C ARG A 108 -13.46 -5.25 -11.80
N HIS A 109 -13.91 -4.08 -11.34
CA HIS A 109 -15.28 -3.85 -10.89
C HIS A 109 -16.24 -3.33 -11.96
N HIS A 110 -15.76 -3.09 -13.19
CA HIS A 110 -16.62 -2.69 -14.30
C HIS A 110 -17.32 -3.86 -15.00
N ASP A 111 -16.91 -5.11 -14.76
CA ASP A 111 -17.47 -6.28 -15.45
C ASP A 111 -18.58 -7.02 -14.68
N LEU A 112 -19.04 -6.48 -13.53
CA LEU A 112 -20.01 -7.17 -12.67
C LEU A 112 -21.40 -6.51 -12.59
N HIS A 113 -21.65 -5.42 -13.33
CA HIS A 113 -22.96 -4.76 -13.36
C HIS A 113 -23.73 -4.90 -14.68
N ASP A 114 -23.22 -5.65 -15.67
CA ASP A 114 -23.97 -6.00 -16.87
C ASP A 114 -24.51 -7.44 -16.75
N ARG A 115 -25.66 -7.58 -16.08
CA ARG A 115 -26.54 -8.75 -16.23
C ARG A 115 -28.00 -8.36 -16.05
#